data_AF-A0A532TUG4-F1
#
_entry.id   AF-A0A532TUG4-F1
#
_cell.length_a   1.000
_cell.length_b   1.000
_cell.length_c   1.000
_cell.angle_alpha   90.00
_cell.angle_beta   90.00
_cell.angle_gamma   90.00
#
_symmetry.space_group_name_H-M   'P 1'
#
loop_
_entity.id
_entity.type
_entity.pdbx_description
1 polymer ?
#
loop_
_entity_poly.entity_id
_entity_poly.type
_entity_poly.pdbx_seq_one_letter_code
_entity_poly.pdbx_strand_id
1 'polypeptide(L)'
;MQVLSCVQHAKSVRKALEQAVAKLNGRLEKTRGYITKMDASVDSGIAGATVRIITVVDESNVRPKSVLWANEAGSNEEKALSRAREKINAQLARLHGEIVGFYWKFITPPIPKRTYATLIVAINEEVPEKMGKLSLDERRERLAVVLRLLGNTPQAINLVQVAKIFGVSRDTLYKDLQELGIER
;
A
#
# COMPACT_ATOMS: atom_id res chain seq x y z
N MET A 1 -17.43 -1.99 5.55
CA MET A 1 -16.31 -1.50 6.38
C MET A 1 -15.86 -2.60 7.32
N GLN A 2 -14.56 -2.78 7.49
CA GLN A 2 -13.97 -3.77 8.38
C GLN A 2 -12.74 -3.20 9.10
N VAL A 3 -12.43 -3.74 10.29
CA VAL A 3 -11.27 -3.32 11.08
C VAL A 3 -10.19 -4.40 10.99
N LEU A 4 -9.00 -4.01 10.57
CA LEU A 4 -7.82 -4.87 10.60
C LEU A 4 -6.88 -4.39 11.69
N SER A 5 -6.33 -5.30 12.47
CA SER A 5 -5.37 -4.97 13.51
C SER A 5 -4.19 -5.92 13.50
N CYS A 6 -3.06 -5.45 14.01
CA CYS A 6 -1.88 -6.25 14.23
C CYS A 6 -1.22 -5.81 15.54
N VAL A 7 -0.89 -6.79 16.38
CA VAL A 7 -0.09 -6.61 17.59
C VAL A 7 1.11 -7.52 17.47
N GLN A 8 2.30 -6.96 17.64
CA GLN A 8 3.53 -7.74 17.69
C GLN A 8 4.43 -7.27 18.83
N HIS A 9 5.08 -8.24 19.43
CA HIS A 9 6.05 -8.04 20.49
C HIS A 9 7.40 -8.58 20.05
N ALA A 10 8.47 -7.83 20.28
CA ALA A 10 9.82 -8.26 19.97
C ALA A 10 10.85 -7.62 20.90
N LYS A 11 12.10 -8.08 20.80
CA LYS A 11 13.24 -7.57 21.59
C LYS A 11 13.56 -6.08 21.35
N SER A 12 13.09 -5.49 20.25
CA SER A 12 13.31 -4.07 19.93
C SER A 12 12.14 -3.50 19.13
N VAL A 13 11.98 -2.18 19.20
CA VAL A 13 10.94 -1.44 18.44
C VAL A 13 11.03 -1.75 16.95
N ARG A 14 12.25 -1.74 16.40
CA ARG A 14 12.49 -2.06 14.99
C ARG A 14 11.98 -3.44 14.59
N LYS A 15 12.26 -4.48 15.38
CA LYS A 15 11.79 -5.84 15.10
C LYS A 15 10.27 -5.98 15.25
N ALA A 16 9.69 -5.33 16.25
CA ALA A 16 8.25 -5.34 16.45
C ALA A 16 7.53 -4.62 15.30
N LEU A 17 8.06 -3.50 14.80
CA LEU A 17 7.55 -2.77 13.64
C LEU A 17 7.60 -3.63 12.38
N GLU A 18 8.76 -4.23 12.10
CA GLU A 18 8.96 -5.11 10.95
C GLU A 18 7.93 -6.25 10.91
N GLN A 19 7.76 -6.96 12.03
CA GLN A 19 6.78 -8.04 12.15
C GLN A 19 5.34 -7.55 12.07
N ALA A 20 5.02 -6.41 12.71
CA ALA A 20 3.66 -5.89 12.75
C ALA A 20 3.21 -5.45 11.35
N VAL A 21 4.05 -4.68 10.68
CA VAL A 21 3.78 -4.15 9.35
C VAL A 21 3.76 -5.26 8.31
N ALA A 22 4.69 -6.21 8.32
CA ALA A 22 4.67 -7.35 7.39
C ALA A 22 3.37 -8.16 7.52
N LYS A 23 2.95 -8.47 8.75
CA LYS A 23 1.71 -9.21 9.01
C LYS A 23 0.46 -8.41 8.64
N LEU A 24 0.44 -7.09 8.89
CA LEU A 24 -0.69 -6.24 8.54
C LEU A 24 -0.79 -6.04 7.02
N ASN A 25 0.32 -5.78 6.34
CA ASN A 25 0.35 -5.63 4.88
C ASN A 25 -0.09 -6.92 4.17
N GLY A 26 0.35 -8.09 4.64
CA GLY A 26 -0.13 -9.37 4.09
C GLY A 26 -1.64 -9.62 4.31
N ARG A 27 -2.27 -8.95 5.27
CA ARG A 27 -3.73 -8.94 5.44
C ARG A 27 -4.39 -7.90 4.53
N LEU A 28 -3.83 -6.68 4.47
CA LEU A 28 -4.31 -5.58 3.65
C LEU A 28 -4.33 -5.93 2.16
N GLU A 29 -3.31 -6.63 1.68
CA GLU A 29 -3.21 -7.12 0.30
C GLU A 29 -4.35 -8.06 -0.09
N LYS A 30 -4.77 -8.94 0.85
CA LYS A 30 -5.85 -9.91 0.65
C LYS A 30 -7.24 -9.31 0.89
N THR A 31 -7.30 -8.11 1.46
CA THR A 31 -8.55 -7.46 1.85
C THR A 31 -8.96 -6.49 0.75
N ARG A 32 -10.17 -6.63 0.20
CA ARG A 32 -10.73 -5.64 -0.73
C ARG A 32 -10.99 -4.33 -0.01
N GLY A 33 -10.87 -3.22 -0.74
CA GLY A 33 -11.13 -1.89 -0.18
C GLY A 33 -9.96 -0.92 -0.20
N TYR A 34 -10.11 0.18 0.53
CA TYR A 34 -9.10 1.20 0.81
C TYR A 34 -9.11 1.55 2.30
N ILE A 35 -7.98 2.00 2.84
CA ILE A 35 -7.86 2.41 4.24
C ILE A 35 -8.54 3.77 4.43
N THR A 36 -9.49 3.88 5.34
CA THR A 36 -10.15 5.16 5.69
C THR A 36 -9.59 5.79 6.96
N LYS A 37 -9.00 4.97 7.85
CA LYS A 37 -8.40 5.44 9.10
C LYS A 37 -7.29 4.51 9.56
N MET A 38 -6.29 5.07 10.23
CA MET A 38 -5.27 4.33 10.96
C MET A 38 -5.16 4.87 12.38
N ASP A 39 -4.92 3.97 13.33
CA ASP A 39 -4.42 4.29 14.65
C ASP A 39 -3.25 3.35 14.99
N ALA A 40 -2.30 3.82 15.79
CA ALA A 40 -1.14 3.03 16.16
C ALA A 40 -0.60 3.40 17.55
N SER A 41 0.06 2.44 18.18
CA SER A 41 0.76 2.63 19.44
C SER A 41 2.08 1.87 19.42
N VAL A 42 3.11 2.49 20.00
CA VAL A 42 4.43 1.89 20.14
C VAL A 42 4.89 2.07 21.58
N ASP A 43 5.12 0.95 22.25
CA ASP A 43 5.63 0.90 23.61
C ASP A 43 6.97 0.18 23.64
N SER A 44 7.87 0.63 24.51
CA SER A 44 9.17 0.02 24.72
C SER A 44 9.51 0.02 26.20
N GLY A 45 10.05 -1.09 26.69
CA GLY A 45 10.53 -1.23 28.05
C GLY A 45 11.56 -2.35 28.16
N ILE A 46 11.88 -2.74 29.39
CA ILE A 46 12.91 -3.74 29.70
C ILE A 46 12.57 -5.10 29.04
N ALA A 47 11.29 -5.46 29.00
CA ALA A 47 10.82 -6.71 28.41
C ALA A 47 10.84 -6.72 26.86
N GLY A 48 11.22 -5.61 26.21
CA GLY A 48 11.20 -5.46 24.76
C GLY A 48 10.24 -4.36 24.33
N ALA A 49 9.72 -4.48 23.10
CA ALA A 49 8.84 -3.50 22.51
C ALA A 49 7.57 -4.14 21.95
N THR A 50 6.48 -3.41 22.03
CA THR A 50 5.17 -3.82 21.51
C THR A 50 4.68 -2.75 20.55
N VAL A 51 4.27 -3.19 19.36
CA VAL A 51 3.68 -2.35 18.31
C VAL A 51 2.26 -2.81 18.09
N ARG A 52 1.33 -1.86 18.08
CA ARG A 52 -0.07 -2.05 17.76
C ARG A 52 -0.42 -1.15 16.59
N ILE A 53 -1.02 -1.71 15.55
CA ILE A 53 -1.50 -0.95 14.40
C ILE A 53 -2.91 -1.42 14.11
N ILE A 54 -3.83 -0.47 13.96
CA ILE A 54 -5.23 -0.70 13.63
C ILE A 54 -5.54 0.14 12.39
N THR A 55 -6.18 -0.47 11.40
CA THR A 55 -6.68 0.20 10.21
C THR A 55 -8.16 -0.11 10.01
N VAL A 56 -8.89 0.86 9.50
CA VAL A 56 -10.28 0.70 9.05
C VAL A 56 -10.26 0.66 7.53
N VAL A 57 -10.87 -0.36 6.95
CA VAL A 57 -10.95 -0.56 5.50
C VAL A 57 -12.40 -0.42 5.07
N ASP A 58 -12.66 0.43 4.08
CA ASP A 58 -13.94 0.48 3.37
C ASP A 58 -13.83 -0.26 2.03
N GLU A 59 -14.84 -1.07 1.74
CA GLU A 59 -14.92 -1.96 0.57
C GLU A 59 -15.59 -1.28 -0.63
N SER A 60 -16.11 -0.06 -0.47
CA SER A 60 -16.79 0.70 -1.51
C SER A 60 -15.90 1.00 -2.74
N ASN A 61 -14.57 0.99 -2.58
CA ASN A 61 -13.60 1.15 -3.67
C ASN A 61 -12.35 0.29 -3.42
N VAL A 62 -11.74 -0.26 -4.46
CA VAL A 62 -10.52 -1.08 -4.34
C VAL A 62 -9.31 -0.25 -4.73
N ARG A 63 -8.44 0.01 -3.75
CA ARG A 63 -7.13 0.65 -3.98
C ARG A 63 -6.02 -0.25 -3.42
N PRO A 64 -4.86 -0.36 -4.09
CA PRO A 64 -3.68 -0.90 -3.43
C PRO A 64 -3.40 -0.05 -2.19
N LYS A 65 -3.01 -0.70 -1.11
CA LYS A 65 -2.92 -0.07 0.21
C LYS A 65 -1.86 -0.77 1.03
N SER A 66 -1.12 0.02 1.80
CA SER A 66 -0.06 -0.52 2.64
C SER A 66 0.22 0.41 3.82
N VAL A 67 0.92 -0.13 4.80
CA VAL A 67 1.51 0.62 5.91
C VAL A 67 3.02 0.60 5.73
N LEU A 68 3.63 1.79 5.82
CA LEU A 68 5.07 2.02 5.79
C LEU A 68 5.54 2.42 7.19
N TRP A 69 6.83 2.25 7.46
CA TRP A 69 7.40 2.67 8.74
C TRP A 69 8.88 3.06 8.64
N ALA A 70 9.33 3.81 9.63
CA ALA A 70 10.73 4.07 9.91
C ALA A 70 10.96 4.18 11.42
N ASN A 71 12.09 3.68 11.91
CA ASN A 71 12.54 3.86 13.29
C ASN A 71 14.03 4.19 13.26
N GLU A 72 14.37 5.46 13.46
CA GLU A 72 15.72 5.97 13.25
C GLU A 72 16.24 6.69 14.48
N ALA A 73 17.53 6.50 14.76
CA ALA A 73 18.22 7.13 15.88
C ALA A 73 18.84 8.47 15.46
N GLY A 74 18.81 9.44 16.36
CA GLY A 74 19.48 10.74 16.24
C GLY A 74 20.17 11.15 17.54
N SER A 75 21.02 12.16 17.45
CA SER A 75 21.61 12.79 18.65
C SER A 75 20.59 13.64 19.42
N ASN A 76 19.47 13.99 18.78
CA ASN A 76 18.32 14.70 19.35
C ASN A 76 17.06 14.30 18.56
N GLU A 77 15.89 14.78 19.01
CA GLU A 77 14.59 14.55 18.37
C GLU A 77 14.57 14.97 16.90
N GLU A 78 15.09 16.16 16.59
CA GLU A 78 15.09 16.72 15.24
C GLU A 78 15.87 15.87 14.24
N LYS A 79 17.10 15.46 14.59
CA LYS A 79 17.91 14.58 13.72
C LYS A 79 17.31 13.20 13.58
N ALA A 80 16.70 12.66 14.64
CA ALA A 80 16.04 11.38 14.58
C ALA A 80 14.82 11.45 13.64
N LEU A 81 14.01 12.50 13.76
CA LEU A 81 12.84 12.72 12.93
C LEU A 81 13.22 12.99 11.47
N SER A 82 14.25 13.79 11.19
CA SER A 82 14.69 14.04 9.80
C SER A 82 15.06 12.74 9.10
N ARG A 83 15.84 11.88 9.76
CA ARG A 83 16.23 10.57 9.21
C ARG A 83 15.03 9.66 8.98
N ALA A 84 14.10 9.59 9.93
CA ALA A 84 12.88 8.81 9.79
C ALA A 84 12.02 9.33 8.62
N ARG A 85 11.87 10.66 8.50
CA ARG A 85 11.13 11.33 7.43
C ARG A 85 11.77 11.10 6.07
N GLU A 86 13.09 11.24 5.93
CA GLU A 86 13.82 10.97 4.69
C GLU A 86 13.59 9.53 4.22
N LYS A 87 13.63 8.56 5.15
CA LYS A 87 13.39 7.15 4.84
C LYS A 87 11.94 6.85 4.45
N ILE A 88 10.96 7.50 5.07
CA ILE A 88 9.55 7.40 4.65
C ILE A 88 9.38 8.04 3.27
N ASN A 89 9.91 9.25 3.05
CA ASN A 89 9.79 9.95 1.78
C ASN A 89 10.46 9.18 0.63
N ALA A 90 11.59 8.51 0.88
CA ALA A 90 12.22 7.65 -0.12
C ALA A 90 11.35 6.43 -0.50
N GLN A 91 10.58 5.89 0.44
CA GLN A 91 9.60 4.82 0.16
C GLN A 91 8.40 5.38 -0.60
N LEU A 92 7.87 6.53 -0.17
CA LEU A 92 6.74 7.21 -0.81
C LEU A 92 7.05 7.70 -2.22
N ALA A 93 8.30 8.09 -2.53
CA ALA A 93 8.68 8.59 -3.85
C ALA A 93 8.47 7.55 -4.98
N ARG A 94 8.32 6.27 -4.63
CA ARG A 94 8.04 5.17 -5.56
C ARG A 94 6.55 4.88 -5.72
N LEU A 95 5.70 5.59 -4.98
CA LEU A 95 4.28 5.33 -4.84
C LEU A 95 3.52 6.60 -5.21
N HIS A 96 2.44 6.43 -5.96
CA HIS A 96 1.48 7.51 -6.23
C HIS A 96 0.24 7.21 -5.40
N GLY A 97 -0.20 8.16 -4.58
CA GLY A 97 -1.23 7.87 -3.61
C GLY A 97 -1.45 8.95 -2.57
N GLU A 98 -2.25 8.58 -1.58
CA GLU A 98 -2.71 9.43 -0.49
C GLU A 98 -2.26 8.85 0.85
N ILE A 99 -1.68 9.70 1.71
CA ILE A 99 -1.44 9.37 3.12
C ILE A 99 -2.76 9.55 3.87
N VAL A 100 -3.33 8.44 4.36
CA VAL A 100 -4.63 8.45 5.05
C VAL A 100 -4.52 8.46 6.57
N GLY A 101 -3.31 8.26 7.08
CA GLY A 101 -3.04 8.34 8.51
C GLY A 101 -1.56 8.22 8.79
N PHE A 102 -1.12 8.87 9.86
CA PHE A 102 0.24 8.75 10.34
C PHE A 102 0.27 8.70 11.85
N TYR A 103 1.28 8.02 12.38
CA TYR A 103 1.61 7.99 13.79
C TYR A 103 3.09 8.31 13.93
N TRP A 104 3.41 9.05 14.99
CA TRP A 104 4.78 9.36 15.33
C TRP A 104 5.00 9.31 16.84
N LYS A 105 6.20 8.92 17.27
CA LYS A 105 6.60 8.94 18.68
C LYS A 105 8.12 8.99 18.81
N PHE A 106 8.58 9.74 19.80
CA PHE A 106 9.97 9.68 20.25
C PHE A 106 10.12 8.68 21.39
N ILE A 107 11.21 7.91 21.34
CA ILE A 107 11.62 7.00 22.41
C ILE A 107 13.08 7.30 22.70
N THR A 108 13.35 7.80 23.90
CA THR A 108 14.71 8.06 24.38
C THR A 108 15.00 7.08 25.51
N PRO A 109 15.58 5.90 25.24
CA PRO A 109 15.98 4.99 26.29
C PRO A 109 17.02 5.68 27.21
N PRO A 110 17.05 5.33 28.51
CA PRO A 110 18.02 5.89 29.45
C PRO A 110 19.47 5.65 29.00
N ILE A 111 19.71 4.49 28.39
CA ILE A 111 21.00 4.06 27.83
C ILE A 111 20.74 3.28 26.53
N PRO A 112 21.42 3.59 25.42
CA PRO A 112 22.23 4.79 25.19
C PRO A 112 21.30 6.03 25.08
N LYS A 113 21.73 7.20 25.55
CA LYS A 113 21.01 8.50 25.46
C LYS A 113 20.84 9.00 24.00
N ARG A 114 20.34 8.15 23.11
CA ARG A 114 19.98 8.48 21.74
C ARG A 114 18.48 8.54 21.67
N THR A 115 17.98 9.54 20.96
CA THR A 115 16.55 9.64 20.69
C THR A 115 16.24 8.85 19.44
N TYR A 116 15.20 8.03 19.51
CA TYR A 116 14.65 7.31 18.36
C TYR A 116 13.35 7.97 17.95
N ALA A 117 13.20 8.28 16.67
CA ALA A 117 11.94 8.69 16.08
C ALA A 117 11.32 7.51 15.35
N THR A 118 10.09 7.16 15.74
CA THR A 118 9.28 6.18 15.01
C THR A 118 8.22 6.91 14.20
N LEU A 119 8.11 6.57 12.92
CA LEU A 119 7.03 6.96 12.03
C LEU A 119 6.34 5.71 11.50
N ILE A 120 5.01 5.72 11.47
CA ILE A 120 4.17 4.71 10.82
C ILE A 120 3.20 5.48 9.94
N VAL A 121 3.07 5.11 8.68
CA VAL A 121 2.26 5.84 7.69
C VAL A 121 1.38 4.84 6.94
N ALA A 122 0.08 5.05 6.96
CA ALA A 122 -0.87 4.31 6.12
C ALA A 122 -1.09 5.07 4.81
N ILE A 123 -1.06 4.34 3.70
CA ILE A 123 -1.27 4.89 2.37
C ILE A 123 -2.31 4.09 1.59
N ASN A 124 -3.05 4.80 0.74
CA ASN A 124 -3.76 4.21 -0.38
C ASN A 124 -3.08 4.68 -1.66
N GLU A 125 -2.61 3.74 -2.47
CA GLU A 125 -2.09 4.05 -3.78
C GLU A 125 -3.23 4.47 -4.71
N GLU A 126 -2.93 5.33 -5.66
CA GLU A 126 -3.80 5.55 -6.80
C GLU A 126 -3.82 4.28 -7.63
N VAL A 127 -5.02 3.88 -8.06
CA VAL A 127 -5.12 2.94 -9.17
C VAL A 127 -4.61 3.72 -10.39
N PRO A 128 -3.56 3.27 -11.09
CA PRO A 128 -2.98 4.04 -12.17
C PRO A 128 -4.06 4.43 -13.19
N GLU A 129 -4.21 5.73 -13.48
CA GLU A 129 -5.09 6.18 -14.58
C GLU A 129 -4.63 5.61 -15.93
N LYS A 130 -3.34 5.31 -16.02
CA LYS A 130 -2.70 4.60 -17.11
C LYS A 130 -1.83 3.51 -16.53
N MET A 131 -2.12 2.26 -16.86
CA MET A 131 -1.09 1.23 -16.90
C MET A 131 -0.08 1.72 -17.96
N GLY A 132 1.22 1.64 -17.68
CA GLY A 132 2.23 1.90 -18.72
C GLY A 132 2.01 1.03 -19.96
N LYS A 133 2.88 1.12 -20.98
CA LYS A 133 2.77 0.24 -22.16
C LYS A 133 2.89 -1.24 -21.73
N LEU A 134 1.74 -1.90 -21.57
CA LEU A 134 1.67 -3.34 -21.35
C LEU A 134 2.23 -4.03 -22.59
N SER A 135 2.95 -5.14 -22.39
CA SER A 135 3.26 -6.03 -23.50
C SER A 135 1.96 -6.54 -24.15
N LEU A 136 2.05 -7.03 -25.39
CA LEU A 136 0.89 -7.55 -26.11
C LEU A 136 0.22 -8.71 -25.36
N ASP A 137 1.02 -9.60 -24.77
CA ASP A 137 0.53 -10.77 -24.05
C ASP A 137 -0.14 -10.38 -22.73
N GLU A 138 0.48 -9.54 -21.91
CA GLU A 138 -0.11 -9.07 -20.65
C GLU A 138 -1.42 -8.33 -20.88
N ARG A 139 -1.49 -7.55 -21.97
CA ARG A 139 -2.70 -6.80 -22.33
C ARG A 139 -3.85 -7.74 -22.66
N ARG A 140 -3.59 -8.75 -23.51
CA ARG A 140 -4.60 -9.76 -23.91
C ARG A 140 -5.03 -10.63 -22.74
N GLU A 141 -4.09 -11.08 -21.90
CA GLU A 141 -4.39 -11.89 -20.72
C GLU A 141 -5.33 -11.13 -19.76
N ARG A 142 -5.00 -9.87 -19.45
CA ARG A 142 -5.83 -9.05 -18.56
C ARG A 142 -7.20 -8.76 -19.17
N LEU A 143 -7.25 -8.47 -20.47
CA LEU A 143 -8.51 -8.25 -21.19
C LEU A 143 -9.39 -9.51 -21.16
N ALA A 144 -8.82 -10.69 -21.39
CA ALA A 144 -9.52 -11.97 -21.32
C ALA A 144 -10.06 -12.27 -19.92
N VAL A 145 -9.28 -11.99 -18.86
CA VAL A 145 -9.74 -12.14 -17.47
C VAL A 145 -10.93 -11.24 -17.18
N VAL A 146 -10.87 -9.96 -17.56
CA VAL A 146 -11.96 -9.00 -17.34
C VAL A 146 -13.22 -9.43 -18.10
N LEU A 147 -13.09 -9.83 -19.36
CA LEU A 147 -14.23 -10.28 -20.17
C LEU A 147 -14.85 -11.55 -19.61
N ARG A 148 -14.04 -12.52 -19.18
CA ARG A 148 -14.52 -13.74 -18.53
C ARG A 148 -15.35 -13.44 -17.28
N LEU A 149 -14.92 -12.47 -16.47
CA LEU A 149 -15.67 -12.02 -15.30
C LEU A 149 -17.00 -11.35 -15.67
N LEU A 150 -17.10 -10.77 -16.87
CA LEU A 150 -18.30 -10.15 -17.42
C LEU A 150 -19.09 -11.10 -18.34
N GLY A 151 -18.91 -12.42 -18.19
CA GLY A 151 -19.62 -13.42 -18.98
C GLY A 151 -19.25 -13.40 -20.47
N ASN A 152 -18.01 -13.03 -20.80
CA ASN A 152 -17.50 -12.84 -22.16
C ASN A 152 -18.33 -11.85 -23.00
N THR A 153 -18.92 -10.84 -22.36
CA THR A 153 -19.72 -9.81 -23.05
C THR A 153 -18.87 -8.57 -23.33
N PRO A 154 -18.25 -8.41 -24.51
CA PRO A 154 -17.39 -7.26 -24.82
C PRO A 154 -18.16 -5.93 -24.86
N GLN A 155 -19.48 -5.94 -24.98
CA GLN A 155 -20.32 -4.75 -24.90
C GLN A 155 -20.38 -4.18 -23.48
N ALA A 156 -20.08 -4.99 -22.45
CA ALA A 156 -20.08 -4.57 -21.04
C ALA A 156 -18.90 -3.66 -20.66
N ILE A 157 -17.87 -3.56 -21.51
CA ILE A 157 -16.69 -2.71 -21.27
C ILE A 157 -16.67 -1.48 -22.17
N ASN A 158 -16.28 -0.33 -21.64
CA ASN A 158 -16.01 0.84 -22.47
C ASN A 158 -14.60 0.75 -23.09
N LEU A 159 -14.50 0.24 -24.32
CA LEU A 159 -13.21 0.08 -25.03
C LEU A 159 -12.40 1.38 -25.16
N VAL A 160 -13.05 2.54 -25.26
CA VAL A 160 -12.34 3.83 -25.33
C VAL A 160 -11.62 4.10 -24.00
N GLN A 161 -12.30 3.84 -22.89
CA GLN A 161 -11.75 4.03 -21.57
C GLN A 161 -10.66 2.99 -21.26
N VAL A 162 -10.85 1.73 -21.65
CA VAL A 162 -9.83 0.69 -21.53
C VAL A 162 -8.60 1.01 -22.37
N ALA A 163 -8.77 1.53 -23.60
CA ALA A 163 -7.66 1.94 -24.46
C ALA A 163 -6.84 3.05 -23.82
N LYS A 164 -7.52 4.04 -23.22
CA LYS A 164 -6.89 5.12 -22.45
C LYS A 164 -6.10 4.59 -21.26
N ILE A 165 -6.67 3.64 -20.49
CA ILE A 165 -6.02 3.03 -19.33
C ILE A 165 -4.82 2.17 -19.76
N PHE A 166 -4.89 1.45 -20.87
CA PHE A 166 -3.79 0.61 -21.37
C PHE A 166 -2.75 1.40 -22.19
N GLY A 167 -2.98 2.69 -22.44
CA GLY A 167 -2.09 3.53 -23.24
C GLY A 167 -1.98 3.09 -24.70
N VAL A 168 -3.02 2.46 -25.26
CA VAL A 168 -3.07 1.99 -26.66
C VAL A 168 -4.21 2.65 -27.42
N SER A 169 -4.25 2.49 -28.74
CA SER A 169 -5.40 2.95 -29.53
C SER A 169 -6.59 2.00 -29.34
N ARG A 170 -7.79 2.51 -29.63
CA ARG A 170 -9.01 1.70 -29.66
C ARG A 170 -8.88 0.53 -30.64
N ASP A 171 -8.25 0.76 -31.80
CA ASP A 171 -8.08 -0.25 -32.84
C ASP A 171 -7.13 -1.37 -32.41
N THR A 172 -6.12 -1.07 -31.59
CA THR A 172 -5.27 -2.09 -30.96
C THR A 172 -6.12 -3.03 -30.10
N LEU A 173 -7.02 -2.49 -29.28
CA LEU A 173 -7.91 -3.33 -28.47
C LEU A 173 -8.91 -4.15 -29.30
N TYR A 174 -9.41 -3.60 -30.41
CA TYR A 174 -10.26 -4.39 -31.32
C TYR A 174 -9.52 -5.60 -31.89
N LYS A 175 -8.26 -5.42 -32.30
CA LYS A 175 -7.42 -6.54 -32.76
C LYS A 175 -7.19 -7.55 -31.63
N ASP A 176 -6.95 -7.09 -30.41
CA ASP A 176 -6.79 -8.00 -29.27
C ASP A 176 -8.05 -8.80 -28.96
N LEU A 177 -9.24 -8.19 -29.08
CA LEU A 177 -10.51 -8.91 -28.93
C LEU A 177 -10.70 -9.97 -30.02
N GLN A 178 -10.42 -9.62 -31.28
CA GLN A 178 -10.52 -10.56 -32.41
C GLN A 178 -9.61 -11.77 -32.20
N GLU A 179 -8.38 -11.53 -31.75
CA GLU A 179 -7.39 -12.58 -31.46
C GLU A 179 -7.77 -13.45 -30.26
N LEU A 180 -8.57 -12.91 -29.34
CA LEU A 180 -9.19 -13.67 -28.25
C LEU A 180 -10.46 -14.42 -28.69
N GLY A 181 -10.86 -14.34 -29.96
CA GLY A 181 -12.08 -14.95 -30.49
C GLY A 181 -13.36 -14.27 -30.02
N ILE A 182 -13.27 -13.00 -29.61
CA ILE A 182 -14.38 -12.24 -29.04
C ILE A 182 -14.85 -11.21 -30.07
N GLU A 183 -16.00 -11.48 -30.69
CA GLU A 183 -16.66 -10.54 -31.59
C GLU A 183 -17.51 -9.54 -30.82
N ARG A 184 -17.54 -8.30 -31.31
CA ARG A 184 -18.23 -7.20 -30.66
C ARG A 184 -19.29 -6.59 -31.55
#